data_AF-A0A536G0W8-F1
#
_entry.id   AF-A0A536G0W8-F1
#
_cell.length_a   1.000
_cell.length_b   1.000
_cell.length_c   1.000
_cell.angle_alpha   90.00
_cell.angle_beta   90.00
_cell.angle_gamma   90.00
#
_symmetry.space_group_name_H-M   'P 1'
#
loop_
_entity.id
_entity.type
_entity.pdbx_description
1 polymer ?
#
loop_
_entity_poly.entity_id
_entity_poly.type
_entity_poly.pdbx_seq_one_letter_code
_entity_poly.pdbx_strand_id
1 'polypeptide(L)'
;MATQALYPGTTRTRRRALFGLLDADSWSWAFVKALFWFVLMIFMLGYIPDRAYYFTVNRTIDLGILAWSPVNFCPAGNRTLPCPAPVGAVVPWDISPQELALPAPRTDGAVVQSGTSLLFVGGSDGKSAVDTTFVAKTSGTGNFDKWDPNGPKLPAPRSNAGVIYSGGKIYVVGGLDANGKPTDTVFVLSPDSTSGALGKWQTSDEAKLDLKLPEPRAGASLVAASDGLFLVGGTNGKGPLDTILKSTFDKKTGAPGKWTPQAGKLYTAVTDATAAVNGTFVWVYGGTTADGKPTNLVQRAEYGTGADATNIVRVGIRAGSTNLPAPRTNLDGYAANGNLYAVGGGDGSKPQSTLYWAVPTSTGDLPEWKHVDVSDLPAAGNAGGAPFVLGPNAIIVGGTTADGVQASSIRANIAPEAPFFQLGPVGATVPALKIDGEIGQQLGYLNANTIGIVDFAIFLVIGWAFAHREQIAAWRERRRRERELRARA
;
A
#
# COMPACT_ATOMS: atom_id res chain seq x y z
N MET A 1 17.35 -47.00 -80.20
CA MET A 1 16.40 -48.11 -79.97
C MET A 1 16.06 -48.05 -78.48
N ALA A 2 14.87 -47.69 -77.99
CA ALA A 2 13.53 -47.92 -78.49
C ALA A 2 12.66 -46.65 -78.40
N THR A 3 11.84 -46.45 -79.42
CA THR A 3 10.80 -45.42 -79.54
C THR A 3 9.55 -45.90 -78.78
N GLN A 4 9.18 -45.21 -77.70
CA GLN A 4 7.83 -45.34 -77.14
C GLN A 4 6.86 -44.54 -78.01
N ALA A 5 6.01 -45.25 -78.73
CA ALA A 5 4.91 -44.68 -79.50
C ALA A 5 3.84 -44.12 -78.56
N LEU A 6 3.55 -42.83 -78.69
CA LEU A 6 2.40 -42.19 -78.04
C LEU A 6 1.14 -42.46 -78.88
N TYR A 7 0.09 -42.96 -78.23
CA TYR A 7 -1.24 -43.13 -78.82
C TYR A 7 -1.82 -41.77 -79.27
N PRO A 8 -2.65 -41.72 -80.34
CA PRO A 8 -3.30 -40.49 -80.75
C PRO A 8 -4.36 -40.10 -79.70
N GLY A 9 -4.09 -39.04 -78.93
CA GLY A 9 -5.06 -38.50 -77.95
C GLY A 9 -4.50 -37.85 -76.70
N THR A 10 -3.20 -37.95 -76.39
CA THR A 10 -2.64 -37.26 -75.20
C THR A 10 -2.12 -35.88 -75.56
N THR A 11 -2.98 -34.87 -75.47
CA THR A 11 -2.52 -33.49 -75.30
C THR A 11 -1.74 -33.40 -73.98
N ARG A 12 -0.40 -33.31 -74.04
CA ARG A 12 0.33 -32.65 -72.94
C ARG A 12 -0.19 -31.22 -72.93
N THR A 13 -1.12 -30.92 -72.03
CA THR A 13 -1.51 -29.55 -71.74
C THR A 13 -0.29 -28.82 -71.22
N ARG A 14 0.48 -28.19 -72.12
CA ARG A 14 1.21 -26.99 -71.78
C ARG A 14 0.13 -25.99 -71.40
N ARG A 15 -0.13 -25.84 -70.09
CA ARG A 15 -1.02 -24.80 -69.58
C ARG A 15 -0.51 -23.49 -70.17
N ARG A 16 -1.36 -22.84 -70.95
CA ARG A 16 -1.06 -21.55 -71.58
C ARG A 16 -0.89 -20.55 -70.45
N ALA A 17 0.33 -20.07 -70.28
CA ALA A 17 0.66 -19.00 -69.35
C ALA A 17 -0.05 -17.71 -69.81
N LEU A 18 -1.13 -17.35 -69.11
CA LEU A 18 -1.53 -15.96 -69.02
C LEU A 18 -0.63 -15.36 -67.94
N PHE A 19 0.32 -14.51 -68.34
CA PHE A 19 1.30 -13.82 -67.49
C PHE A 19 2.26 -14.76 -66.73
N GLY A 20 3.40 -15.08 -67.36
CA GLY A 20 4.51 -15.87 -66.79
C GLY A 20 5.23 -15.24 -65.58
N LEU A 21 4.60 -14.30 -64.87
CA LEU A 21 5.09 -13.74 -63.61
C LEU A 21 4.72 -14.60 -62.39
N LEU A 22 3.67 -15.43 -62.42
CA LEU A 22 3.27 -16.24 -61.26
C LEU A 22 3.11 -17.73 -61.57
N ASP A 23 3.77 -18.20 -62.64
CA ASP A 23 3.86 -19.65 -62.87
C ASP A 23 4.68 -20.34 -61.78
N ALA A 24 4.37 -21.60 -61.49
CA ALA A 24 5.00 -22.33 -60.39
C ALA A 24 6.53 -22.45 -60.53
N ASP A 25 7.02 -22.36 -61.77
CA ASP A 25 8.42 -22.41 -62.16
C ASP A 25 8.97 -21.04 -62.61
N SER A 26 8.28 -19.93 -62.33
CA SER A 26 8.74 -18.57 -62.70
C SER A 26 9.75 -17.99 -61.71
N TRP A 27 10.62 -17.10 -62.20
CA TRP A 27 11.58 -16.34 -61.39
C TRP A 27 10.90 -15.39 -60.39
N SER A 28 9.76 -14.81 -60.78
CA SER A 28 8.99 -13.92 -59.92
C SER A 28 8.33 -14.66 -58.74
N TRP A 29 7.88 -15.91 -58.95
CA TRP A 29 7.40 -16.75 -57.86
C TRP A 29 8.54 -17.20 -56.93
N ALA A 30 9.73 -17.46 -57.47
CA ALA A 30 10.92 -17.71 -56.67
C ALA A 30 11.29 -16.50 -55.80
N PHE A 31 11.20 -15.27 -56.34
CA PHE A 31 11.45 -14.04 -55.58
C PHE A 31 10.45 -13.84 -54.43
N VAL A 32 9.15 -14.05 -54.66
CA VAL A 32 8.12 -13.95 -53.60
C VAL A 32 8.39 -14.95 -52.47
N LYS A 33 8.76 -16.19 -52.80
CA LYS A 33 9.17 -17.19 -51.79
C LYS A 33 10.40 -16.75 -51.02
N ALA A 34 11.42 -16.25 -51.71
CA ALA A 34 12.65 -15.78 -51.08
C ALA A 34 12.39 -14.61 -50.14
N LEU A 35 11.57 -13.63 -50.55
CA LEU A 35 11.19 -12.49 -49.72
C LEU A 35 10.41 -12.94 -48.48
N PHE A 36 9.46 -13.87 -48.64
CA PHE A 36 8.73 -14.43 -47.51
C PHE A 36 9.67 -15.10 -46.50
N TRP A 37 10.57 -15.98 -46.96
CA TRP A 37 11.51 -16.66 -46.09
C TRP A 37 12.53 -15.70 -45.46
N PHE A 38 12.95 -14.67 -46.18
CA PHE A 38 13.84 -13.62 -45.68
C PHE A 38 13.19 -12.84 -44.53
N VAL A 39 11.96 -12.37 -44.71
CA VAL A 39 11.21 -11.68 -43.65
C VAL A 39 10.94 -12.60 -42.46
N LEU A 40 10.56 -13.86 -42.72
CA LEU A 40 10.30 -14.84 -41.67
C LEU A 40 11.58 -15.15 -40.86
N MET A 41 12.74 -15.25 -41.52
CA MET A 41 14.02 -15.47 -40.85
C MET A 41 14.44 -14.26 -40.01
N ILE A 42 14.30 -13.03 -40.52
CA ILE A 42 14.60 -11.82 -39.73
C ILE A 42 13.67 -11.73 -38.52
N PHE A 43 12.40 -12.04 -38.70
CA PHE A 43 11.42 -12.01 -37.62
C PHE A 43 11.72 -13.06 -36.53
N MET A 44 11.95 -14.32 -36.93
CA MET A 44 12.19 -15.40 -35.96
C MET A 44 13.58 -15.37 -35.35
N LEU A 45 14.64 -15.08 -36.11
CA LEU A 45 16.01 -15.14 -35.58
C LEU A 45 16.54 -13.79 -35.06
N GLY A 46 15.92 -12.68 -35.45
CA GLY A 46 16.32 -11.34 -35.01
C GLY A 46 15.32 -10.74 -34.03
N TYR A 47 14.09 -10.51 -34.50
CA TYR A 47 13.10 -9.74 -33.73
C TYR A 47 12.60 -10.46 -32.47
N ILE A 48 12.24 -11.74 -32.57
CA ILE A 48 11.70 -12.50 -31.43
C ILE A 48 12.74 -12.64 -30.28
N PRO A 49 13.99 -13.05 -30.53
CA PRO A 49 15.02 -13.13 -29.50
C PRO A 49 15.32 -11.77 -28.85
N ASP A 50 15.38 -10.70 -29.64
CA ASP A 50 15.58 -9.34 -29.14
C ASP A 50 14.45 -8.93 -28.17
N ARG A 51 13.19 -9.18 -28.53
CA ARG A 51 12.04 -8.89 -27.65
C ARG A 51 12.04 -9.73 -26.37
N ALA A 52 12.54 -10.96 -26.42
CA ALA A 52 12.68 -11.79 -25.23
C ALA A 52 13.73 -11.25 -24.24
N TYR A 53 14.85 -10.72 -24.74
CA TYR A 53 15.85 -9.99 -23.93
C TYR A 53 15.23 -8.73 -23.30
N TYR A 54 14.52 -7.95 -24.11
CA TYR A 54 13.88 -6.72 -23.64
C TYR A 54 12.81 -6.99 -22.55
N PHE A 55 12.09 -8.11 -22.62
CA PHE A 55 11.09 -8.52 -21.61
C PHE A 55 11.67 -8.81 -20.22
N THR A 56 12.93 -9.25 -20.16
CA THR A 56 13.58 -9.60 -18.90
C THR A 56 14.24 -8.41 -18.20
N VAL A 57 14.72 -7.43 -18.97
CA VAL A 57 15.59 -6.35 -18.46
C VAL A 57 14.83 -5.05 -18.23
N ASN A 58 13.83 -4.75 -19.06
CA ASN A 58 13.10 -3.48 -18.95
C ASN A 58 11.87 -3.56 -18.06
N ARG A 59 11.37 -2.40 -17.61
CA ARG A 59 10.09 -2.26 -16.89
C ARG A 59 8.89 -2.37 -17.81
N THR A 60 9.06 -1.99 -19.07
CA THR A 60 8.01 -1.91 -20.08
C THR A 60 8.59 -2.27 -21.44
N ILE A 61 7.80 -2.95 -22.28
CA ILE A 61 8.14 -3.13 -23.70
C ILE A 61 7.29 -2.18 -24.52
N ASP A 62 7.94 -1.36 -25.35
CA ASP A 62 7.28 -0.57 -26.37
C ASP A 62 7.16 -1.38 -27.67
N LEU A 63 5.93 -1.48 -28.19
CA LEU A 63 5.60 -2.20 -29.41
C LEU A 63 5.45 -1.27 -30.65
N GLY A 64 6.04 -0.05 -30.70
CA GLY A 64 6.01 0.78 -31.92
C GLY A 64 6.72 2.15 -31.90
N ILE A 65 6.79 2.83 -33.06
CA ILE A 65 7.39 4.16 -33.26
C ILE A 65 6.31 5.26 -33.16
N LEU A 66 6.63 6.34 -32.41
CA LEU A 66 5.70 7.25 -31.74
C LEU A 66 5.38 8.57 -32.50
N ALA A 67 4.14 9.04 -32.38
CA ALA A 67 3.76 10.43 -32.64
C ALA A 67 2.54 10.87 -31.80
N TRP A 68 2.56 10.66 -30.47
CA TRP A 68 1.61 11.13 -29.39
C TRP A 68 0.91 9.98 -28.59
N SER A 69 0.55 10.19 -27.30
CA SER A 69 0.10 9.18 -26.30
C SER A 69 -0.56 9.83 -25.05
N PRO A 70 -1.27 9.13 -24.10
CA PRO A 70 -1.79 7.73 -24.07
C PRO A 70 -3.14 7.45 -23.29
N VAL A 71 -3.76 6.27 -23.48
CA VAL A 71 -4.82 5.69 -22.61
C VAL A 71 -4.22 4.60 -21.68
N ASN A 72 -4.48 4.65 -20.37
CA ASN A 72 -3.97 3.68 -19.38
C ASN A 72 -5.03 2.63 -19.02
N PHE A 73 -4.65 1.36 -18.92
CA PHE A 73 -5.47 0.26 -18.39
C PHE A 73 -5.13 0.04 -16.93
N CYS A 74 -6.17 0.22 -16.12
CA CYS A 74 -6.08 0.37 -14.69
C CYS A 74 -6.58 -0.92 -14.05
N PRO A 75 -5.86 -1.48 -13.06
CA PRO A 75 -6.29 -2.69 -12.40
C PRO A 75 -7.67 -2.50 -11.78
N ALA A 76 -8.53 -3.51 -11.86
CA ALA A 76 -9.87 -3.46 -11.27
C ALA A 76 -9.82 -3.21 -9.74
N GLY A 77 -8.72 -3.61 -9.09
CA GLY A 77 -8.46 -3.36 -7.67
C GLY A 77 -8.42 -1.87 -7.29
N ASN A 78 -8.06 -0.98 -8.23
CA ASN A 78 -8.05 0.47 -8.01
C ASN A 78 -9.45 1.10 -8.10
N ARG A 79 -10.46 0.32 -8.50
CA ARG A 79 -11.86 0.75 -8.60
C ARG A 79 -12.01 2.06 -9.38
N THR A 80 -12.56 3.08 -8.74
CA THR A 80 -12.88 4.40 -9.31
C THR A 80 -11.74 5.41 -9.13
N LEU A 81 -10.55 5.00 -8.70
CA LEU A 81 -9.41 5.90 -8.61
C LEU A 81 -9.01 6.44 -10.00
N PRO A 82 -8.52 7.69 -10.07
CA PRO A 82 -7.87 8.21 -11.27
C PRO A 82 -6.75 7.28 -11.74
N CYS A 83 -6.48 7.28 -13.04
CA CYS A 83 -5.53 6.35 -13.63
C CYS A 83 -4.43 7.05 -14.46
N PRO A 84 -3.15 6.96 -14.05
CA PRO A 84 -2.63 6.17 -12.93
C PRO A 84 -3.08 6.71 -11.56
N ALA A 85 -3.17 5.81 -10.56
CA ALA A 85 -3.50 6.20 -9.20
C ALA A 85 -2.46 7.21 -8.69
N PRO A 86 -2.89 8.36 -8.14
CA PRO A 86 -1.96 9.31 -7.55
C PRO A 86 -1.12 8.63 -6.45
N VAL A 87 0.16 8.97 -6.37
CA VAL A 87 1.05 8.41 -5.33
C VAL A 87 0.48 8.72 -3.94
N GLY A 88 0.30 7.66 -3.15
CA GLY A 88 -0.26 7.73 -1.80
C GLY A 88 -1.79 7.74 -1.74
N ALA A 89 -2.50 7.71 -2.87
CA ALA A 89 -3.95 7.63 -2.90
C ALA A 89 -4.45 6.33 -2.24
N VAL A 90 -5.66 6.41 -1.70
CA VAL A 90 -6.32 5.33 -0.97
C VAL A 90 -7.49 4.84 -1.81
N VAL A 91 -7.59 3.53 -2.01
CA VAL A 91 -8.74 2.91 -2.70
C VAL A 91 -10.02 3.22 -1.92
N PRO A 92 -11.20 3.38 -2.57
CA PRO A 92 -12.45 3.68 -1.87
C PRO A 92 -12.70 2.79 -0.64
N TRP A 93 -13.09 3.41 0.47
CA TRP A 93 -13.32 2.72 1.74
C TRP A 93 -14.52 1.78 1.67
N ASP A 94 -14.34 0.58 2.20
CA ASP A 94 -15.39 -0.41 2.40
C ASP A 94 -15.82 -0.42 3.88
N ILE A 95 -17.13 -0.49 4.11
CA ILE A 95 -17.67 -0.80 5.43
C ILE A 95 -17.38 -2.28 5.71
N SER A 96 -16.74 -2.57 6.84
CA SER A 96 -16.51 -3.94 7.28
C SER A 96 -17.82 -4.63 7.62
N PRO A 97 -17.92 -5.97 7.43
CA PRO A 97 -19.07 -6.75 7.88
C PRO A 97 -19.36 -6.55 9.38
N GLN A 98 -20.63 -6.71 9.77
CA GLN A 98 -21.08 -6.49 11.14
C GLN A 98 -20.39 -7.44 12.15
N GLU A 99 -19.94 -8.60 11.71
CA GLU A 99 -19.19 -9.58 12.51
C GLU A 99 -17.84 -9.04 13.00
N LEU A 100 -17.29 -8.01 12.33
CA LEU A 100 -16.06 -7.32 12.69
C LEU A 100 -16.32 -6.02 13.47
N ALA A 101 -17.58 -5.72 13.79
CA ALA A 101 -17.91 -4.60 14.66
C ALA A 101 -17.41 -4.87 16.09
N LEU A 102 -17.08 -3.79 16.80
CA LEU A 102 -16.81 -3.86 18.22
C LEU A 102 -18.03 -4.41 18.98
N PRO A 103 -17.81 -5.13 20.10
CA PRO A 103 -18.92 -5.63 20.90
C PRO A 103 -19.80 -4.52 21.50
N ALA A 104 -19.27 -3.30 21.60
CA ALA A 104 -20.00 -2.09 21.98
C ALA A 104 -19.42 -0.86 21.25
N PRO A 105 -20.24 0.18 20.98
CA PRO A 105 -19.76 1.42 20.36
C PRO A 105 -18.66 2.11 21.16
N ARG A 106 -17.64 2.63 20.47
CA ARG A 106 -16.49 3.32 21.09
C ARG A 106 -15.99 4.48 20.23
N THR A 107 -15.58 5.56 20.86
CA THR A 107 -14.80 6.67 20.27
C THR A 107 -13.60 6.99 21.17
N ASP A 108 -12.60 7.70 20.67
CA ASP A 108 -11.44 8.20 21.42
C ASP A 108 -10.66 7.10 22.16
N GLY A 109 -10.72 5.88 21.64
CA GLY A 109 -9.88 4.74 22.01
C GLY A 109 -8.74 4.58 21.02
N ALA A 110 -7.94 3.53 21.19
CA ALA A 110 -6.86 3.23 20.26
C ALA A 110 -6.74 1.73 20.00
N VAL A 111 -6.36 1.38 18.77
CA VAL A 111 -6.02 0.01 18.39
C VAL A 111 -4.52 -0.15 18.38
N VAL A 112 -4.04 -1.22 19.01
CA VAL A 112 -2.62 -1.56 19.05
C VAL A 112 -2.42 -3.04 18.69
N GLN A 113 -1.39 -3.32 17.90
CA GLN A 113 -1.02 -4.67 17.51
C GLN A 113 0.14 -5.20 18.37
N SER A 114 -0.02 -6.41 18.90
CA SER A 114 1.02 -7.20 19.57
C SER A 114 1.08 -8.59 18.94
N GLY A 115 2.07 -8.83 18.10
CA GLY A 115 2.15 -10.04 17.28
C GLY A 115 0.93 -10.17 16.37
N THR A 116 0.18 -11.26 16.53
CA THR A 116 -1.09 -11.52 15.83
C THR A 116 -2.32 -11.01 16.58
N SER A 117 -2.15 -10.42 17.76
CA SER A 117 -3.27 -9.89 18.55
C SER A 117 -3.46 -8.40 18.26
N LEU A 118 -4.69 -8.00 18.01
CA LEU A 118 -5.12 -6.60 17.98
C LEU A 118 -5.90 -6.30 19.26
N LEU A 119 -5.60 -5.18 19.90
CA LEU A 119 -6.29 -4.74 21.11
C LEU A 119 -6.89 -3.37 20.86
N PHE A 120 -8.21 -3.23 21.00
CA PHE A 120 -8.88 -1.94 21.12
C PHE A 120 -8.93 -1.59 22.60
N VAL A 121 -8.23 -0.53 23.02
CA VAL A 121 -8.00 -0.20 24.43
C VAL A 121 -8.78 1.05 24.82
N GLY A 122 -9.64 0.93 25.83
CA GLY A 122 -10.35 2.05 26.44
C GLY A 122 -11.35 2.73 25.51
N GLY A 123 -11.30 4.06 25.47
CA GLY A 123 -12.21 4.93 24.74
C GLY A 123 -13.38 5.43 25.58
N SER A 124 -14.35 6.06 24.92
CA SER A 124 -15.60 6.56 25.46
C SER A 124 -16.77 5.83 24.79
N ASP A 125 -17.82 5.56 25.57
CA ASP A 125 -19.10 5.04 25.07
C ASP A 125 -20.07 6.16 24.60
N GLY A 126 -19.56 7.39 24.50
CA GLY A 126 -20.34 8.61 24.21
C GLY A 126 -20.86 9.30 25.47
N LYS A 127 -20.68 8.72 26.66
CA LYS A 127 -21.05 9.31 27.95
C LYS A 127 -19.87 9.46 28.89
N SER A 128 -19.04 8.42 28.99
CA SER A 128 -17.89 8.39 29.89
C SER A 128 -16.77 7.51 29.35
N ALA A 129 -15.55 7.76 29.83
CA ALA A 129 -14.42 6.88 29.57
C ALA A 129 -14.69 5.47 30.13
N VAL A 130 -14.19 4.42 29.46
CA VAL A 130 -14.34 3.02 29.86
C VAL A 130 -12.99 2.33 30.11
N ASP A 131 -13.01 1.23 30.87
CA ASP A 131 -11.83 0.41 31.22
C ASP A 131 -11.70 -0.86 30.36
N THR A 132 -12.64 -1.08 29.43
CA THR A 132 -12.71 -2.31 28.65
C THR A 132 -11.65 -2.35 27.56
N THR A 133 -11.06 -3.54 27.36
CA THR A 133 -10.21 -3.84 26.20
C THR A 133 -10.89 -4.92 25.38
N PHE A 134 -10.99 -4.72 24.07
CA PHE A 134 -11.46 -5.75 23.14
C PHE A 134 -10.27 -6.35 22.40
N VAL A 135 -10.31 -7.66 22.13
CA VAL A 135 -9.19 -8.36 21.51
C VAL A 135 -9.63 -9.07 20.24
N ALA A 136 -8.93 -8.86 19.15
CA ALA A 136 -9.10 -9.60 17.90
C ALA A 136 -7.78 -10.27 17.51
N LYS A 137 -7.86 -11.24 16.59
CA LYS A 137 -6.67 -11.84 15.97
C LYS A 137 -6.57 -11.38 14.52
N THR A 138 -5.36 -11.10 14.06
CA THR A 138 -5.09 -10.88 12.63
C THR A 138 -5.38 -12.16 11.87
N SER A 139 -6.03 -12.05 10.72
CA SER A 139 -6.44 -13.16 9.86
C SER A 139 -6.03 -12.88 8.42
N GLY A 140 -5.21 -13.76 7.82
CA GLY A 140 -4.70 -13.57 6.47
C GLY A 140 -3.94 -12.26 6.27
N THR A 141 -3.89 -11.79 5.02
CA THR A 141 -3.19 -10.55 4.67
C THR A 141 -4.13 -9.36 4.81
N GLY A 142 -3.87 -8.52 5.82
CA GLY A 142 -4.57 -7.25 5.99
C GLY A 142 -6.01 -7.36 6.51
N ASN A 143 -6.36 -8.43 7.22
CA ASN A 143 -7.68 -8.60 7.83
C ASN A 143 -7.57 -9.11 9.27
N PHE A 144 -8.69 -9.11 9.99
CA PHE A 144 -8.77 -9.56 11.39
C PHE A 144 -10.09 -10.30 11.66
N ASP A 145 -10.11 -11.08 12.73
CA ASP A 145 -11.27 -11.85 13.19
C ASP A 145 -12.14 -11.01 14.15
N LYS A 146 -13.31 -11.53 14.52
CA LYS A 146 -14.23 -10.89 15.47
C LYS A 146 -13.54 -10.49 16.77
N TRP A 147 -14.05 -9.41 17.36
CA TRP A 147 -13.59 -8.92 18.66
C TRP A 147 -14.14 -9.78 19.82
N ASP A 148 -13.24 -10.27 20.67
CA ASP A 148 -13.56 -10.84 21.97
C ASP A 148 -13.78 -9.72 23.00
N PRO A 149 -14.96 -9.64 23.65
CA PRO A 149 -15.24 -8.65 24.68
C PRO A 149 -14.44 -8.86 25.98
N ASN A 150 -13.81 -10.02 26.17
CA ASN A 150 -13.18 -10.42 27.44
C ASN A 150 -11.67 -10.14 27.50
N GLY A 151 -11.21 -9.06 26.87
CA GLY A 151 -9.83 -8.62 26.99
C GLY A 151 -9.48 -8.16 28.42
N PRO A 152 -8.17 -8.03 28.73
CA PRO A 152 -7.75 -7.55 30.04
C PRO A 152 -8.24 -6.11 30.28
N LYS A 153 -8.89 -5.87 31.41
CA LYS A 153 -9.39 -4.53 31.78
C LYS A 153 -8.30 -3.62 32.27
N LEU A 154 -8.37 -2.35 31.90
CA LEU A 154 -7.51 -1.30 32.42
C LEU A 154 -7.72 -1.14 33.95
N PRO A 155 -6.70 -0.72 34.71
CA PRO A 155 -6.85 -0.48 36.15
C PRO A 155 -7.83 0.65 36.48
N ALA A 156 -8.03 1.59 35.54
CA ALA A 156 -9.07 2.60 35.60
C ALA A 156 -9.51 3.01 34.18
N PRO A 157 -10.72 3.57 34.00
CA PRO A 157 -11.24 3.98 32.69
C PRO A 157 -10.41 5.06 32.00
N ARG A 158 -10.21 4.96 30.68
CA ARG A 158 -9.41 5.93 29.89
C ARG A 158 -10.02 6.20 28.51
N SER A 159 -10.17 7.48 28.15
CA SER A 159 -10.39 7.95 26.77
C SER A 159 -9.33 8.99 26.39
N ASN A 160 -9.14 9.26 25.09
CA ASN A 160 -8.15 10.23 24.58
C ASN A 160 -6.73 9.99 25.14
N ALA A 161 -6.39 8.73 25.39
CA ALA A 161 -5.09 8.31 25.90
C ALA A 161 -4.17 7.93 24.73
N GLY A 162 -2.87 8.18 24.87
CA GLY A 162 -1.89 7.66 23.93
C GLY A 162 -1.66 6.18 24.16
N VAL A 163 -1.82 5.32 23.14
CA VAL A 163 -1.57 3.88 23.26
C VAL A 163 -0.52 3.45 22.25
N ILE A 164 0.50 2.72 22.70
CA ILE A 164 1.56 2.25 21.80
C ILE A 164 2.15 0.91 22.25
N TYR A 165 2.53 0.09 21.27
CA TYR A 165 3.34 -1.12 21.48
C TYR A 165 4.81 -0.78 21.29
N SER A 166 5.64 -1.02 22.31
CA SER A 166 7.08 -0.85 22.23
C SER A 166 7.78 -1.82 23.18
N GLY A 167 8.96 -2.32 22.79
CA GLY A 167 9.78 -3.18 23.67
C GLY A 167 9.06 -4.43 24.19
N GLY A 168 8.12 -4.99 23.42
CA GLY A 168 7.34 -6.16 23.84
C GLY A 168 6.17 -5.87 24.80
N LYS A 169 5.92 -4.60 25.12
CA LYS A 169 4.87 -4.16 26.05
C LYS A 169 3.94 -3.16 25.38
N ILE A 170 2.73 -3.03 25.92
CA ILE A 170 1.78 -2.00 25.51
C ILE A 170 1.69 -0.97 26.63
N TYR A 171 1.74 0.31 26.26
CA TYR A 171 1.65 1.43 27.18
C TYR A 171 0.40 2.26 26.87
N VAL A 172 -0.36 2.62 27.91
CA VAL A 172 -1.47 3.58 27.85
C VAL A 172 -1.05 4.79 28.68
N VAL A 173 -0.90 5.95 28.05
CA VAL A 173 -0.28 7.13 28.63
C VAL A 173 -1.31 8.26 28.74
N GLY A 174 -1.56 8.71 29.97
CA GLY A 174 -2.49 9.79 30.26
C GLY A 174 -3.94 9.45 29.89
N GLY A 175 -4.64 10.41 29.29
CA GLY A 175 -6.06 10.33 28.92
C GLY A 175 -6.99 10.89 29.98
N LEU A 176 -8.27 10.96 29.65
CA LEU A 176 -9.36 11.37 30.52
C LEU A 176 -9.83 10.18 31.38
N ASP A 177 -10.09 10.44 32.66
CA ASP A 177 -10.75 9.49 33.56
C ASP A 177 -12.29 9.46 33.35
N ALA A 178 -12.99 8.65 34.15
CA ALA A 178 -14.46 8.57 34.10
C ALA A 178 -15.17 9.90 34.42
N ASN A 179 -14.49 10.86 35.05
CA ASN A 179 -15.02 12.19 35.35
C ASN A 179 -14.62 13.23 34.29
N GLY A 180 -13.99 12.82 33.19
CA GLY A 180 -13.50 13.72 32.15
C GLY A 180 -12.29 14.55 32.57
N LYS A 181 -11.52 14.12 33.58
CA LYS A 181 -10.30 14.82 34.02
C LYS A 181 -9.06 14.20 33.40
N PRO A 182 -8.13 15.01 32.86
CA PRO A 182 -6.83 14.50 32.41
C PRO A 182 -6.07 13.82 33.54
N THR A 183 -5.31 12.78 33.21
CA THR A 183 -4.56 11.96 34.17
C THR A 183 -3.06 11.98 33.86
N ASP A 184 -2.24 11.71 34.87
CA ASP A 184 -0.78 11.64 34.78
C ASP A 184 -0.24 10.19 34.81
N THR A 185 -1.13 9.21 34.93
CA THR A 185 -0.80 7.80 35.10
C THR A 185 -0.46 7.12 33.79
N VAL A 186 0.39 6.09 33.85
CA VAL A 186 0.66 5.18 32.73
C VAL A 186 0.29 3.76 33.13
N PHE A 187 -0.42 3.06 32.24
CA PHE A 187 -0.71 1.64 32.37
C PHE A 187 0.12 0.81 31.40
N VAL A 188 0.51 -0.38 31.85
CA VAL A 188 1.43 -1.27 31.15
C VAL A 188 0.80 -2.65 31.06
N LEU A 189 0.78 -3.21 29.85
CA LEU A 189 0.47 -4.61 29.59
C LEU A 189 1.73 -5.29 29.09
N SER A 190 2.04 -6.46 29.63
CA SER A 190 3.22 -7.24 29.25
C SER A 190 2.79 -8.59 28.67
N PRO A 191 2.42 -8.65 27.37
CA PRO A 191 2.15 -9.92 26.72
C PRO A 191 3.35 -10.87 26.82
N ASP A 192 3.06 -12.14 27.07
CA ASP A 192 4.06 -13.19 27.08
C ASP A 192 4.57 -13.46 25.67
N SER A 193 5.90 -13.38 25.50
CA SER A 193 6.54 -13.46 24.18
C SER A 193 6.47 -14.83 23.52
N THR A 194 6.21 -15.90 24.29
CA THR A 194 6.21 -17.29 23.79
C THR A 194 4.79 -17.79 23.53
N SER A 195 3.90 -17.63 24.51
CA SER A 195 2.50 -18.07 24.45
C SER A 195 1.57 -17.04 23.80
N GLY A 196 1.97 -15.77 23.71
CA GLY A 196 1.12 -14.67 23.26
C GLY A 196 0.00 -14.29 24.25
N ALA A 197 0.03 -14.83 25.48
CA ALA A 197 -0.94 -14.50 26.51
C ALA A 197 -0.79 -13.03 26.92
N LEU A 198 -1.89 -12.27 26.94
CA LEU A 198 -1.83 -10.82 27.16
C LEU A 198 -1.47 -10.43 28.61
N GLY A 199 -1.77 -11.29 29.59
CA GLY A 199 -1.56 -11.00 31.01
C GLY A 199 -2.61 -10.02 31.56
N LYS A 200 -2.21 -9.24 32.57
CA LYS A 200 -3.06 -8.22 33.22
C LYS A 200 -2.41 -6.85 33.06
N TRP A 201 -3.24 -5.81 32.96
CA TRP A 201 -2.75 -4.45 33.05
C TRP A 201 -2.21 -4.15 34.44
N GLN A 202 -1.16 -3.34 34.48
CA GLN A 202 -0.51 -2.88 35.70
C GLN A 202 -0.31 -1.36 35.61
N THR A 203 -0.27 -0.68 36.73
CA THR A 203 0.27 0.69 36.80
C THR A 203 1.78 0.69 36.50
N SER A 204 2.32 1.83 36.07
CA SER A 204 3.77 2.00 35.88
C SER A 204 4.56 1.62 37.13
N ASP A 205 4.04 1.96 38.31
CA ASP A 205 4.69 1.69 39.59
C ASP A 205 4.73 0.18 39.89
N GLU A 206 3.62 -0.54 39.66
CA GLU A 206 3.57 -2.01 39.78
C GLU A 206 4.48 -2.70 38.76
N ALA A 207 4.61 -2.12 37.57
CA ALA A 207 5.54 -2.57 36.52
C ALA A 207 7.00 -2.16 36.80
N LYS A 208 7.27 -1.41 37.89
CA LYS A 208 8.59 -0.88 38.28
C LYS A 208 9.22 0.01 37.20
N LEU A 209 8.41 0.84 36.55
CA LEU A 209 8.82 1.79 35.52
C LEU A 209 8.50 3.22 35.99
N ASP A 210 9.50 4.10 35.96
CA ASP A 210 9.31 5.55 36.23
C ASP A 210 8.74 6.23 34.98
N LEU A 211 7.43 6.09 34.76
CA LEU A 211 6.72 6.57 33.57
C LEU A 211 5.60 7.55 33.88
N LYS A 212 5.43 7.95 35.14
CA LYS A 212 4.41 8.93 35.50
C LYS A 212 4.68 10.26 34.78
N LEU A 213 3.62 10.85 34.22
CA LEU A 213 3.74 12.12 33.52
C LEU A 213 4.04 13.25 34.52
N PRO A 214 4.87 14.26 34.15
CA PRO A 214 5.15 15.41 35.01
C PRO A 214 3.90 16.26 35.31
N GLU A 215 2.93 16.25 34.39
CA GLU A 215 1.62 16.88 34.54
C GLU A 215 0.53 15.98 33.91
N PRO A 216 -0.73 16.05 34.39
CA PRO A 216 -1.84 15.32 33.77
C PRO A 216 -2.06 15.76 32.32
N ARG A 217 -2.31 14.80 31.42
CA ARG A 217 -2.44 15.06 29.99
C ARG A 217 -3.43 14.13 29.31
N ALA A 218 -4.31 14.68 28.49
CA ALA A 218 -5.23 13.94 27.61
C ALA A 218 -5.24 14.55 26.21
N GLY A 219 -5.70 13.80 25.20
CA GLY A 219 -5.76 14.29 23.80
C GLY A 219 -4.39 14.58 23.20
N ALA A 220 -3.32 14.01 23.77
CA ALA A 220 -1.96 14.14 23.28
C ALA A 220 -1.64 13.03 22.28
N SER A 221 -0.85 13.33 21.26
CA SER A 221 -0.41 12.34 20.28
C SER A 221 0.83 11.63 20.80
N LEU A 222 0.78 10.30 20.91
CA LEU A 222 1.90 9.45 21.30
C LEU A 222 2.51 8.79 20.07
N VAL A 223 3.80 9.00 19.84
CA VAL A 223 4.52 8.43 18.68
C VAL A 223 5.84 7.79 19.10
N ALA A 224 6.22 6.71 18.42
CA ALA A 224 7.52 6.06 18.61
C ALA A 224 8.56 6.63 17.65
N ALA A 225 9.74 6.91 18.18
CA ALA A 225 10.96 7.18 17.44
C ALA A 225 11.98 6.05 17.66
N SER A 226 13.13 6.12 17.01
CA SER A 226 14.15 5.07 17.06
C SER A 226 14.75 4.85 18.46
N ASP A 227 14.81 5.89 19.30
CA ASP A 227 15.44 5.84 20.62
C ASP A 227 14.48 6.11 21.78
N GLY A 228 13.18 6.25 21.52
CA GLY A 228 12.22 6.58 22.56
C GLY A 228 10.81 6.84 22.07
N LEU A 229 10.00 7.40 22.95
CA LEU A 229 8.63 7.84 22.70
C LEU A 229 8.53 9.35 22.82
N PHE A 230 7.67 9.96 22.00
CA PHE A 230 7.28 11.35 22.13
C PHE A 230 5.79 11.47 22.42
N LEU A 231 5.45 12.30 23.40
CA LEU A 231 4.09 12.69 23.72
C LEU A 231 3.94 14.18 23.40
N VAL A 232 3.10 14.50 22.42
CA VAL A 232 3.04 15.83 21.79
C VAL A 232 1.68 16.48 22.04
N GLY A 233 1.69 17.72 22.54
CA GLY A 233 0.47 18.50 22.75
C GLY A 233 -0.47 17.91 23.81
N GLY A 234 -1.77 17.99 23.57
CA GLY A 234 -2.82 17.57 24.50
C GLY A 234 -3.30 18.68 25.41
N THR A 235 -4.03 18.34 26.47
CA THR A 235 -4.60 19.27 27.46
C THR A 235 -4.35 18.78 28.89
N ASN A 236 -4.10 19.71 29.80
CA ASN A 236 -4.05 19.46 31.25
C ASN A 236 -5.36 19.87 31.96
N GLY A 237 -6.42 20.16 31.20
CA GLY A 237 -7.73 20.57 31.71
C GLY A 237 -7.88 22.09 31.89
N LYS A 238 -6.80 22.86 31.72
CA LYS A 238 -6.85 24.34 31.67
C LYS A 238 -6.82 24.88 30.25
N GLY A 239 -6.27 24.12 29.31
CA GLY A 239 -6.18 24.46 27.90
C GLY A 239 -5.22 23.54 27.14
N PRO A 240 -5.15 23.69 25.80
CA PRO A 240 -4.17 22.96 24.98
C PRO A 240 -2.73 23.28 25.38
N LEU A 241 -1.83 22.32 25.14
CA LEU A 241 -0.41 22.40 25.47
C LEU A 241 0.45 22.51 24.21
N ASP A 242 1.55 23.25 24.32
CA ASP A 242 2.59 23.38 23.29
C ASP A 242 3.82 22.49 23.55
N THR A 243 3.84 21.78 24.68
CA THR A 243 5.00 21.04 25.15
C THR A 243 5.09 19.66 24.53
N ILE A 244 6.32 19.24 24.24
CA ILE A 244 6.68 17.90 23.78
C ILE A 244 7.42 17.20 24.92
N LEU A 245 6.94 16.04 25.34
CA LEU A 245 7.63 15.19 26.30
C LEU A 245 8.31 14.04 25.58
N LYS A 246 9.52 13.67 26.00
CA LYS A 246 10.25 12.50 25.51
C LYS A 246 10.52 11.52 26.63
N SER A 247 10.30 10.24 26.35
CA SER A 247 10.76 9.12 27.15
C SER A 247 11.80 8.34 26.34
N THR A 248 13.07 8.42 26.74
CA THR A 248 14.17 7.71 26.08
C THR A 248 14.18 6.24 26.51
N PHE A 249 14.41 5.32 25.58
CA PHE A 249 14.54 3.91 25.89
C PHE A 249 15.84 3.59 26.64
N ASP A 250 15.73 2.77 27.68
CA ASP A 250 16.88 2.21 28.37
C ASP A 250 17.64 1.26 27.44
N LYS A 251 18.97 1.42 27.35
CA LYS A 251 19.81 0.67 26.42
C LYS A 251 19.90 -0.83 26.70
N LYS A 252 19.60 -1.26 27.93
CA LYS A 252 19.70 -2.67 28.34
C LYS A 252 18.38 -3.41 28.18
N THR A 253 17.28 -2.75 28.55
CA THR A 253 15.96 -3.35 28.63
C THR A 253 15.04 -2.98 27.47
N GLY A 254 15.34 -1.90 26.74
CA GLY A 254 14.47 -1.34 25.71
C GLY A 254 13.20 -0.70 26.24
N ALA A 255 13.03 -0.62 27.56
CA ALA A 255 11.85 -0.01 28.19
C ALA A 255 11.94 1.52 28.14
N PRO A 256 10.81 2.23 27.99
CA PRO A 256 10.76 3.69 28.09
C PRO A 256 11.17 4.12 29.51
N GLY A 257 11.99 5.17 29.58
CA GLY A 257 12.42 5.80 30.82
C GLY A 257 11.56 7.01 31.20
N LYS A 258 12.03 7.79 32.18
CA LYS A 258 11.31 8.96 32.67
C LYS A 258 11.00 9.98 31.58
N TRP A 259 9.79 10.52 31.60
CA TRP A 259 9.38 11.62 30.73
C TRP A 259 10.16 12.90 31.05
N THR A 260 10.73 13.49 30.01
CA THR A 260 11.49 14.74 30.08
C THR A 260 10.95 15.74 29.06
N PRO A 261 10.74 17.01 29.44
CA PRO A 261 10.33 18.02 28.48
C PRO A 261 11.45 18.29 27.47
N GLN A 262 11.07 18.42 26.21
CA GLN A 262 11.97 18.80 25.13
C GLN A 262 12.14 20.31 25.07
N ALA A 263 13.27 20.76 24.54
CA ALA A 263 13.55 22.19 24.35
C ALA A 263 12.65 22.81 23.28
N GLY A 264 12.40 22.08 22.19
CA GLY A 264 11.47 22.49 21.16
C GLY A 264 10.02 22.44 21.65
N LYS A 265 9.29 23.52 21.40
CA LYS A 265 7.86 23.64 21.67
C LYS A 265 7.09 23.85 20.38
N LEU A 266 5.87 23.35 20.33
CA LEU A 266 4.93 23.69 19.27
C LEU A 266 4.73 25.21 19.25
N TYR A 267 4.56 25.80 18.06
CA TYR A 267 4.25 27.23 17.96
C TYR A 267 2.84 27.53 18.42
N THR A 268 1.94 26.59 18.20
CA THR A 268 0.55 26.69 18.63
C THR A 268 0.23 25.46 19.45
N ALA A 269 -0.22 25.70 20.67
CA ALA A 269 -0.71 24.68 21.57
C ALA A 269 -1.94 24.00 20.98
N VAL A 270 -1.95 22.66 20.95
CA VAL A 270 -3.02 21.86 20.34
C VAL A 270 -3.35 20.65 21.21
N THR A 271 -4.64 20.29 21.24
CA THR A 271 -5.16 19.02 21.77
C THR A 271 -5.92 18.28 20.68
N ASP A 272 -6.04 16.96 20.78
CA ASP A 272 -6.74 16.10 19.81
C ASP A 272 -6.19 16.25 18.38
N ALA A 273 -4.90 16.57 18.28
CA ALA A 273 -4.14 16.59 17.04
C ALA A 273 -3.64 15.18 16.70
N THR A 274 -3.31 14.97 15.42
CA THR A 274 -2.57 13.77 15.01
C THR A 274 -1.09 14.10 14.94
N ALA A 275 -0.25 13.18 15.41
CA ALA A 275 1.19 13.24 15.17
C ALA A 275 1.68 11.97 14.47
N ALA A 276 2.72 12.13 13.64
CA ALA A 276 3.32 11.04 12.89
C ALA A 276 4.83 11.25 12.74
N VAL A 277 5.59 10.16 12.86
CA VAL A 277 7.04 10.18 12.61
C VAL A 277 7.30 9.76 11.16
N ASN A 278 8.04 10.59 10.44
CA ASN A 278 8.49 10.32 9.08
C ASN A 278 9.97 10.68 8.96
N GLY A 279 10.84 9.67 8.86
CA GLY A 279 12.29 9.86 8.90
C GLY A 279 12.74 10.57 10.18
N THR A 280 13.37 11.73 10.04
CA THR A 280 13.85 12.58 11.15
C THR A 280 12.87 13.72 11.46
N PHE A 281 11.59 13.57 11.15
CA PHE A 281 10.59 14.61 11.39
C PHE A 281 9.43 14.05 12.17
N VAL A 282 8.96 14.83 13.15
CA VAL A 282 7.70 14.59 13.84
C VAL A 282 6.70 15.62 13.34
N TRP A 283 5.72 15.16 12.57
CA TRP A 283 4.65 16.00 12.05
C TRP A 283 3.51 16.04 13.04
N VAL A 284 2.90 17.21 13.22
CA VAL A 284 1.72 17.41 14.06
C VAL A 284 0.72 18.23 13.26
N TYR A 285 -0.49 17.73 13.09
CA TYR A 285 -1.48 18.38 12.24
C TYR A 285 -2.90 18.29 12.80
N GLY A 286 -3.66 19.35 12.56
CA GLY A 286 -5.01 19.51 13.10
C GLY A 286 -5.01 19.73 14.61
N GLY A 287 -6.13 19.35 15.22
CA GLY A 287 -6.43 19.52 16.64
C GLY A 287 -7.23 20.79 16.95
N THR A 288 -7.41 21.03 18.23
CA THR A 288 -8.14 22.19 18.77
C THR A 288 -7.17 23.15 19.44
N THR A 289 -7.28 24.45 19.13
CA THR A 289 -6.45 25.51 19.70
C THR A 289 -7.08 26.15 20.94
N ALA A 290 -6.37 27.08 21.59
CA ALA A 290 -6.79 27.69 22.86
C ALA A 290 -8.12 28.47 22.77
N ASP A 291 -8.54 28.87 21.58
CA ASP A 291 -9.85 29.49 21.31
C ASP A 291 -10.99 28.46 21.21
N GLY A 292 -10.71 27.17 21.41
CA GLY A 292 -11.68 26.08 21.35
C GLY A 292 -12.08 25.68 19.92
N LYS A 293 -11.40 26.20 18.90
CA LYS A 293 -11.72 25.92 17.49
C LYS A 293 -10.75 24.90 16.89
N PRO A 294 -11.21 24.07 15.94
CA PRO A 294 -10.31 23.25 15.13
C PRO A 294 -9.36 24.11 14.32
N THR A 295 -8.14 23.63 14.13
CA THR A 295 -7.12 24.29 13.31
C THR A 295 -6.78 23.48 12.07
N ASN A 296 -6.28 24.15 11.03
CA ASN A 296 -5.69 23.50 9.87
C ASN A 296 -4.15 23.51 9.92
N LEU A 297 -3.58 23.96 11.03
CA LEU A 297 -2.15 24.13 11.17
C LEU A 297 -1.42 22.78 11.07
N VAL A 298 -0.31 22.79 10.33
CA VAL A 298 0.65 21.70 10.29
C VAL A 298 1.98 22.22 10.84
N GLN A 299 2.48 21.54 11.87
CA GLN A 299 3.71 21.86 12.58
C GLN A 299 4.70 20.71 12.41
N ARG A 300 5.99 21.02 12.26
CA ARG A 300 7.06 20.03 12.09
C ARG A 300 8.08 20.18 13.19
N ALA A 301 8.19 19.19 14.06
CA ALA A 301 9.27 19.07 15.03
C ALA A 301 10.48 18.38 14.39
N GLU A 302 11.67 18.95 14.63
CA GLU A 302 12.95 18.52 14.09
C GLU A 302 13.90 18.12 15.22
N TYR A 303 14.61 17.03 14.99
CA TYR A 303 15.70 16.62 15.86
C TYR A 303 16.91 17.55 15.75
N GLY A 304 17.70 17.63 16.82
CA GLY A 304 19.00 18.30 16.79
C GLY A 304 20.03 17.54 15.96
N THR A 305 21.29 17.98 16.05
CA THR A 305 22.43 17.31 15.41
C THR A 305 23.46 16.91 16.47
N GLY A 306 24.36 15.99 16.13
CA GLY A 306 25.42 15.54 17.04
C GLY A 306 24.85 14.91 18.32
N ALA A 307 25.17 15.50 19.48
CA ALA A 307 24.71 15.03 20.78
C ALA A 307 23.19 15.16 20.98
N ASP A 308 22.54 16.08 20.25
CA ASP A 308 21.09 16.31 20.31
C ASP A 308 20.32 15.63 19.18
N ALA A 309 20.94 14.69 18.46
CA ALA A 309 20.34 13.99 17.33
C ALA A 309 19.04 13.23 17.65
N THR A 310 18.72 13.09 18.93
CA THR A 310 17.50 12.44 19.38
C THR A 310 16.54 13.37 20.13
N ASN A 311 16.93 14.61 20.39
CA ASN A 311 16.09 15.59 21.07
C ASN A 311 15.43 16.52 20.06
N ILE A 312 14.17 16.89 20.31
CA ILE A 312 13.51 17.94 19.53
C ILE A 312 14.04 19.29 20.00
N VAL A 313 14.79 19.95 19.10
CA VAL A 313 15.41 21.26 19.38
C VAL A 313 14.63 22.40 18.75
N ARG A 314 13.89 22.12 17.68
CA ARG A 314 13.15 23.11 16.92
C ARG A 314 11.83 22.52 16.46
N VAL A 315 10.77 23.32 16.54
CA VAL A 315 9.57 23.10 15.74
C VAL A 315 9.57 24.20 14.69
N GLY A 316 9.18 23.88 13.45
CA GLY A 316 9.03 24.79 12.31
C GLY A 316 7.58 24.81 11.80
N ILE A 317 7.08 25.98 11.40
CA ILE A 317 5.95 26.11 10.48
C ILE A 317 6.55 26.60 9.17
N ARG A 318 6.45 25.81 8.08
CA ARG A 318 6.81 26.35 6.77
C ARG A 318 5.63 27.17 6.27
N ALA A 319 5.75 28.49 6.36
CA ALA A 319 4.69 29.42 5.97
C ALA A 319 4.25 29.20 4.52
N GLY A 320 2.94 29.09 4.28
CA GLY A 320 2.32 29.38 2.98
C GLY A 320 1.77 28.24 2.10
N SER A 321 2.04 26.95 2.36
CA SER A 321 1.44 25.87 1.51
C SER A 321 1.27 24.49 2.18
N THR A 322 1.58 24.35 3.47
CA THR A 322 1.68 23.03 4.12
C THR A 322 0.55 22.72 5.11
N ASN A 323 -0.32 23.68 5.39
CA ASN A 323 -1.48 23.48 6.25
C ASN A 323 -2.52 22.57 5.60
N LEU A 324 -3.34 21.91 6.42
CA LEU A 324 -4.48 21.14 5.95
C LEU A 324 -5.39 22.05 5.10
N PRO A 325 -6.03 21.51 4.04
CA PRO A 325 -6.97 22.30 3.23
C PRO A 325 -8.16 22.84 4.01
N ALA A 326 -8.54 22.19 5.12
CA ALA A 326 -9.59 22.65 6.02
C ALA A 326 -9.23 22.34 7.49
N PRO A 327 -9.76 23.12 8.46
CA PRO A 327 -9.53 22.86 9.88
C PRO A 327 -10.15 21.54 10.33
N ARG A 328 -9.42 20.77 11.15
CA ARG A 328 -9.84 19.45 11.64
C ARG A 328 -9.34 19.21 13.05
N THR A 329 -10.17 18.61 13.89
CA THR A 329 -9.81 18.09 15.22
C THR A 329 -10.27 16.65 15.38
N ASN A 330 -9.64 15.89 16.27
CA ASN A 330 -9.96 14.49 16.53
C ASN A 330 -9.97 13.63 15.25
N LEU A 331 -8.91 13.78 14.46
CA LEU A 331 -8.71 13.11 13.17
C LEU A 331 -8.45 11.62 13.36
N ASP A 332 -8.92 10.82 12.40
CA ASP A 332 -8.53 9.41 12.24
C ASP A 332 -7.20 9.33 11.46
N GLY A 333 -6.24 10.17 11.87
CA GLY A 333 -4.99 10.37 11.15
C GLY A 333 -3.95 9.29 11.47
N TYR A 334 -3.18 8.91 10.46
CA TYR A 334 -2.11 7.91 10.58
C TYR A 334 -1.00 8.19 9.55
N ALA A 335 0.13 7.49 9.70
CA ALA A 335 1.18 7.48 8.69
C ALA A 335 1.44 6.07 8.19
N ALA A 336 1.63 5.94 6.88
CA ALA A 336 1.89 4.66 6.23
C ALA A 336 2.63 4.88 4.91
N ASN A 337 3.52 3.96 4.53
CA ASN A 337 4.27 4.01 3.27
C ASN A 337 5.04 5.33 3.04
N GLY A 338 5.48 5.99 4.13
CA GLY A 338 6.15 7.29 4.05
C GLY A 338 5.20 8.48 3.81
N ASN A 339 3.88 8.28 3.83
CA ASN A 339 2.88 9.32 3.65
C ASN A 339 2.19 9.66 4.97
N LEU A 340 1.61 10.86 5.03
CA LEU A 340 0.78 11.34 6.13
C LEU A 340 -0.68 11.35 5.67
N TYR A 341 -1.59 10.84 6.50
CA TYR A 341 -3.02 10.79 6.22
C TYR A 341 -3.79 11.56 7.30
N ALA A 342 -4.66 12.47 6.86
CA ALA A 342 -5.62 13.18 7.69
C ALA A 342 -7.02 12.78 7.21
N VAL A 343 -7.66 11.88 7.96
CA VAL A 343 -8.93 11.26 7.56
C VAL A 343 -10.03 11.70 8.51
N GLY A 344 -11.14 12.16 7.95
CA GLY A 344 -12.32 12.57 8.72
C GLY A 344 -12.04 13.73 9.68
N GLY A 345 -12.32 13.52 10.97
CA GLY A 345 -12.24 14.52 12.03
C GLY A 345 -13.44 15.47 12.06
N GLY A 346 -13.53 16.28 13.11
CA GLY A 346 -14.54 17.33 13.25
C GLY A 346 -14.04 18.69 12.76
N ASP A 347 -14.91 19.44 12.07
CA ASP A 347 -14.67 20.84 11.69
C ASP A 347 -15.23 21.85 12.72
N GLY A 348 -15.70 21.35 13.87
CA GLY A 348 -16.34 22.13 14.93
C GLY A 348 -17.88 22.12 14.83
N SER A 349 -18.44 21.60 13.74
CA SER A 349 -19.88 21.43 13.56
C SER A 349 -20.30 19.98 13.43
N LYS A 350 -19.58 19.18 12.62
CA LYS A 350 -19.90 17.77 12.38
C LYS A 350 -18.66 16.95 12.01
N PRO A 351 -18.70 15.63 12.20
CA PRO A 351 -17.72 14.72 11.62
C PRO A 351 -17.68 14.87 10.10
N GLN A 352 -16.48 14.84 9.54
CA GLN A 352 -16.23 14.99 8.11
C GLN A 352 -15.89 13.63 7.49
N SER A 353 -16.15 13.49 6.20
CA SER A 353 -15.76 12.32 5.42
C SER A 353 -14.45 12.50 4.67
N THR A 354 -14.00 13.75 4.51
CA THR A 354 -12.88 14.09 3.64
C THR A 354 -11.58 13.41 4.07
N LEU A 355 -10.86 12.84 3.11
CA LEU A 355 -9.50 12.35 3.27
C LEU A 355 -8.51 13.29 2.57
N TYR A 356 -7.53 13.74 3.32
CA TYR A 356 -6.34 14.41 2.80
C TYR A 356 -5.11 13.54 3.02
N TRP A 357 -4.21 13.47 2.04
CA TRP A 357 -2.91 12.85 2.25
C TRP A 357 -1.79 13.72 1.71
N ALA A 358 -0.62 13.58 2.29
CA ALA A 358 0.56 14.29 1.85
C ALA A 358 1.76 13.34 1.77
N VAL A 359 2.65 13.63 0.83
CA VAL A 359 3.89 12.88 0.60
C VAL A 359 5.05 13.80 0.95
N PRO A 360 5.61 13.71 2.17
CA PRO A 360 6.80 14.45 2.54
C PRO A 360 7.98 14.13 1.62
N THR A 361 8.81 15.13 1.31
CA THR A 361 10.08 14.93 0.62
C THR A 361 11.13 14.36 1.57
N SER A 362 12.23 13.82 1.01
CA SER A 362 13.37 13.36 1.81
C SER A 362 14.05 14.47 2.63
N THR A 363 13.88 15.72 2.23
CA THR A 363 14.35 16.91 2.97
C THR A 363 13.37 17.35 4.06
N GLY A 364 12.26 16.62 4.25
CA GLY A 364 11.24 16.92 5.24
C GLY A 364 10.29 18.05 4.85
N ASP A 365 10.19 18.38 3.56
CA ASP A 365 9.23 19.37 3.10
C ASP A 365 7.88 18.70 2.79
N LEU A 366 6.79 19.40 3.08
CA LEU A 366 5.44 18.98 2.69
C LEU A 366 5.01 19.83 1.50
N PRO A 367 4.97 19.34 0.26
CA PRO A 367 4.69 20.17 -0.90
C PRO A 367 3.21 20.61 -0.93
N GLU A 368 2.31 19.65 -0.73
CA GLU A 368 0.86 19.84 -0.79
C GLU A 368 0.13 18.73 -0.03
N TRP A 369 -1.11 19.01 0.34
CA TRP A 369 -2.10 18.00 0.70
C TRP A 369 -2.95 17.69 -0.53
N LYS A 370 -2.99 16.42 -0.91
CA LYS A 370 -3.77 15.90 -2.03
C LYS A 370 -5.13 15.40 -1.53
N HIS A 371 -6.08 15.39 -2.44
CA HIS A 371 -7.45 14.95 -2.21
C HIS A 371 -8.05 14.36 -3.50
N VAL A 372 -8.84 13.29 -3.35
CA VAL A 372 -9.74 12.80 -4.39
C VAL A 372 -11.01 12.32 -3.70
N ASP A 373 -12.17 12.75 -4.17
CA ASP A 373 -13.48 12.45 -3.57
C ASP A 373 -13.72 10.94 -3.41
N VAL A 374 -13.21 10.12 -4.33
CA VAL A 374 -13.36 8.66 -4.27
C VAL A 374 -12.58 8.01 -3.12
N SER A 375 -11.64 8.72 -2.50
CA SER A 375 -10.86 8.26 -1.35
C SER A 375 -11.45 8.71 -0.01
N ASP A 376 -12.56 9.46 -0.03
CA ASP A 376 -13.24 9.90 1.18
C ASP A 376 -13.94 8.74 1.89
N LEU A 377 -14.14 8.92 3.20
CA LEU A 377 -15.00 8.05 4.00
C LEU A 377 -16.45 8.09 3.47
N PRO A 378 -17.30 7.12 3.86
CA PRO A 378 -18.74 7.24 3.67
C PRO A 378 -19.29 8.58 4.20
N ALA A 379 -20.37 9.07 3.59
CA ALA A 379 -20.89 10.44 3.79
C ALA A 379 -21.23 10.82 5.24
N ALA A 380 -21.43 9.83 6.12
CA ALA A 380 -21.65 10.06 7.55
C ALA A 380 -20.43 10.66 8.29
N GLY A 381 -19.24 10.59 7.66
CA GLY A 381 -17.98 11.02 8.24
C GLY A 381 -17.57 10.19 9.44
N ASN A 382 -16.42 10.53 10.03
CA ASN A 382 -15.99 9.94 11.29
C ASN A 382 -15.04 10.89 12.03
N ALA A 383 -15.05 10.86 13.36
CA ALA A 383 -14.09 11.54 14.21
C ALA A 383 -13.82 10.70 15.45
N GLY A 384 -12.58 10.71 15.96
CA GLY A 384 -12.20 9.93 17.14
C GLY A 384 -12.25 8.42 16.95
N GLY A 385 -12.17 7.96 15.71
CA GLY A 385 -11.93 6.55 15.40
C GLY A 385 -10.50 6.15 15.72
N ALA A 386 -10.27 4.84 15.79
CA ALA A 386 -8.95 4.28 16.03
C ALA A 386 -8.36 3.75 14.72
N PRO A 387 -7.57 4.55 13.97
CA PRO A 387 -6.89 4.10 12.77
C PRO A 387 -5.73 3.16 13.11
N PHE A 388 -5.55 2.09 12.33
CA PHE A 388 -4.35 1.28 12.33
C PHE A 388 -4.09 0.69 10.93
N VAL A 389 -2.85 0.30 10.68
CA VAL A 389 -2.43 -0.29 9.41
C VAL A 389 -2.17 -1.77 9.63
N LEU A 390 -2.79 -2.61 8.80
CA LEU A 390 -2.60 -4.05 8.82
C LEU A 390 -2.31 -4.53 7.40
N GLY A 391 -1.07 -4.94 7.15
CA GLY A 391 -0.61 -5.30 5.80
C GLY A 391 -0.80 -4.13 4.83
N PRO A 392 -1.49 -4.33 3.68
CA PRO A 392 -1.73 -3.27 2.71
C PRO A 392 -2.93 -2.37 3.06
N ASN A 393 -3.66 -2.65 4.16
CA ASN A 393 -4.91 -1.97 4.47
C ASN A 393 -4.74 -1.00 5.64
N ALA A 394 -5.34 0.17 5.51
CA ALA A 394 -5.70 1.01 6.66
C ALA A 394 -7.11 0.65 7.11
N ILE A 395 -7.31 0.55 8.42
CA ILE A 395 -8.59 0.22 9.05
C ILE A 395 -8.86 1.25 10.13
N ILE A 396 -10.08 1.78 10.17
CA ILE A 396 -10.55 2.69 11.21
C ILE A 396 -11.67 1.97 11.96
N VAL A 397 -11.54 1.87 13.28
CA VAL A 397 -12.49 1.15 14.14
C VAL A 397 -13.16 2.14 15.09
N GLY A 398 -14.50 2.08 15.16
CA GLY A 398 -15.29 2.97 15.99
C GLY A 398 -15.23 4.42 15.53
N GLY A 399 -15.35 5.33 16.49
CA GLY A 399 -15.45 6.77 16.29
C GLY A 399 -16.89 7.26 16.41
N THR A 400 -17.07 8.52 16.05
CA THR A 400 -18.34 9.25 16.11
C THR A 400 -18.71 9.74 14.73
N THR A 401 -19.92 9.39 14.27
CA THR A 401 -20.54 9.90 13.05
C THR A 401 -21.63 10.92 13.38
N ALA A 402 -22.31 11.44 12.36
CA ALA A 402 -23.51 12.26 12.57
C ALA A 402 -24.62 11.54 13.37
N ASP A 403 -24.66 10.20 13.31
CA ASP A 403 -25.65 9.38 14.02
C ASP A 403 -25.23 9.00 15.45
N GLY A 404 -24.02 9.39 15.87
CA GLY A 404 -23.46 9.13 17.19
C GLY A 404 -22.27 8.18 17.17
N VAL A 405 -21.91 7.67 18.36
CA VAL A 405 -20.78 6.75 18.55
C VAL A 405 -21.11 5.41 17.92
N GLN A 406 -20.18 4.87 17.13
CA GLN A 406 -20.37 3.62 16.38
C GLN A 406 -19.45 2.49 16.85
N ALA A 407 -19.85 1.26 16.52
CA ALA A 407 -19.07 0.05 16.73
C ALA A 407 -18.45 -0.50 15.43
N SER A 408 -18.86 0.03 14.28
CA SER A 408 -18.44 -0.46 12.97
C SER A 408 -16.94 -0.21 12.74
N SER A 409 -16.41 -0.84 11.70
CA SER A 409 -15.11 -0.48 11.16
C SER A 409 -15.21 -0.28 9.66
N ILE A 410 -14.27 0.50 9.13
CA ILE A 410 -14.11 0.75 7.70
C ILE A 410 -12.67 0.44 7.32
N ARG A 411 -12.46 -0.04 6.09
CA ARG A 411 -11.12 -0.39 5.60
C ARG A 411 -10.89 0.13 4.20
N ALA A 412 -9.63 0.41 3.89
CA ALA A 412 -9.20 0.72 2.54
C ALA A 412 -7.78 0.22 2.27
N ASN A 413 -7.52 -0.17 1.03
CA ASN A 413 -6.17 -0.50 0.57
C ASN A 413 -5.39 0.80 0.30
N ILE A 414 -4.23 0.94 0.92
CA ILE A 414 -3.34 2.11 0.82
C ILE A 414 -2.16 1.90 -0.15
N ALA A 415 -2.17 0.79 -0.88
CA ALA A 415 -1.20 0.42 -1.91
C ALA A 415 -1.94 0.09 -3.22
N PRO A 416 -2.47 1.12 -3.93
CA PRO A 416 -3.13 0.91 -5.21
C PRO A 416 -2.17 0.28 -6.23
N GLU A 417 -2.69 -0.62 -7.04
CA GLU A 417 -1.92 -1.39 -8.01
C GLU A 417 -1.45 -0.48 -9.16
N ALA A 418 -0.22 -0.72 -9.66
CA ALA A 418 0.29 0.03 -10.80
C ALA A 418 -0.52 -0.29 -12.08
N PRO A 419 -0.68 0.66 -13.02
CA PRO A 419 -1.29 0.37 -14.32
C PRO A 419 -0.56 -0.78 -15.00
N PHE A 420 -1.32 -1.76 -15.49
CA PHE A 420 -0.77 -3.00 -16.05
C PHE A 420 -0.75 -2.99 -17.57
N PHE A 421 -1.45 -2.06 -18.24
CA PHE A 421 -1.13 -1.74 -19.63
C PHE A 421 -1.28 -0.25 -19.85
N GLN A 422 -0.52 0.27 -20.81
CA GLN A 422 -0.84 1.52 -21.45
C GLN A 422 -1.18 1.15 -22.89
N LEU A 423 -2.46 1.23 -23.26
CA LEU A 423 -2.83 1.03 -24.66
C LEU A 423 -2.72 2.36 -25.39
N GLY A 424 -1.84 2.37 -26.37
CA GLY A 424 -2.01 3.26 -27.49
C GLY A 424 -3.02 2.67 -28.48
N PRO A 425 -3.65 3.49 -29.31
CA PRO A 425 -4.54 3.01 -30.38
C PRO A 425 -3.83 2.10 -31.40
N VAL A 426 -2.49 2.01 -31.37
CA VAL A 426 -1.71 0.98 -32.08
C VAL A 426 -0.47 0.60 -31.27
N GLY A 427 -0.65 -0.23 -30.23
CA GLY A 427 0.44 -0.84 -29.47
C GLY A 427 0.12 -0.94 -27.98
N ALA A 428 0.40 -2.11 -27.39
CA ALA A 428 0.23 -2.35 -25.96
C ALA A 428 1.59 -2.31 -25.26
N THR A 429 1.74 -1.40 -24.30
CA THR A 429 2.88 -1.46 -23.38
C THR A 429 2.55 -2.45 -22.28
N VAL A 430 3.25 -3.58 -22.26
CA VAL A 430 3.04 -4.65 -21.27
C VAL A 430 4.04 -4.55 -20.12
N PRO A 431 3.66 -4.91 -18.88
CA PRO A 431 4.57 -4.96 -17.75
C PRO A 431 5.57 -6.08 -18.01
N ALA A 432 6.84 -5.75 -17.92
CA ALA A 432 7.93 -6.70 -18.03
C ALA A 432 8.43 -7.08 -16.63
N LEU A 433 9.13 -8.21 -16.51
CA LEU A 433 9.48 -8.78 -15.21
C LEU A 433 10.45 -7.92 -14.40
N LYS A 434 11.16 -6.99 -15.06
CA LYS A 434 12.24 -6.14 -14.56
C LYS A 434 13.08 -6.78 -13.45
N ILE A 435 14.06 -7.58 -13.86
CA ILE A 435 15.09 -8.08 -12.94
C ILE A 435 16.26 -7.11 -13.00
N ASP A 436 16.53 -6.40 -11.90
CA ASP A 436 17.58 -5.38 -11.83
C ASP A 436 18.99 -6.01 -11.72
N GLY A 437 20.00 -5.27 -12.20
CA GLY A 437 21.41 -5.61 -12.04
C GLY A 437 21.94 -6.65 -13.03
N GLU A 438 23.17 -7.11 -12.78
CA GLU A 438 23.92 -8.03 -13.64
C GLU A 438 23.17 -9.37 -13.86
N ILE A 439 22.43 -9.81 -12.83
CA ILE A 439 21.60 -11.02 -12.87
C ILE A 439 20.48 -10.91 -13.92
N GLY A 440 19.82 -9.76 -14.01
CA GLY A 440 18.75 -9.55 -14.98
C GLY A 440 19.23 -9.55 -16.43
N GLN A 441 20.41 -8.96 -16.67
CA GLN A 441 21.04 -8.99 -17.99
C GLN A 441 21.44 -10.41 -18.38
N GLN A 442 22.06 -11.17 -17.46
CA GLN A 442 22.45 -12.56 -17.71
C GLN A 442 21.24 -13.46 -18.01
N LEU A 443 20.16 -13.32 -17.24
CA LEU A 443 18.91 -14.04 -17.49
C LEU A 443 18.26 -13.63 -18.82
N GLY A 444 18.35 -12.35 -19.19
CA GLY A 444 17.85 -11.88 -20.47
C GLY A 444 18.61 -12.46 -21.66
N TYR A 445 19.94 -12.49 -21.60
CA TYR A 445 20.75 -13.13 -22.64
C TYR A 445 20.46 -14.62 -22.73
N LEU A 446 20.29 -15.30 -21.59
CA LEU A 446 19.94 -16.72 -21.56
C LEU A 446 18.58 -16.98 -22.22
N ASN A 447 17.57 -16.16 -21.92
CA ASN A 447 16.24 -16.29 -22.50
C ASN A 447 16.25 -16.04 -24.02
N ALA A 448 16.88 -14.95 -24.45
CA ALA A 448 17.00 -14.62 -25.87
C ALA A 448 17.76 -15.69 -26.67
N ASN A 449 18.86 -16.21 -26.11
CA ASN A 449 19.63 -17.27 -26.76
C ASN A 449 18.83 -18.58 -26.83
N THR A 450 18.10 -18.94 -25.77
CA THR A 450 17.25 -20.13 -25.76
C THR A 450 16.20 -20.07 -26.87
N ILE A 451 15.53 -18.93 -27.02
CA ILE A 451 14.52 -18.74 -28.06
C ILE A 451 15.15 -18.75 -29.45
N GLY A 452 16.29 -18.07 -29.64
CA GLY A 452 17.03 -18.11 -30.91
C GLY A 452 17.45 -19.53 -31.33
N ILE A 453 17.88 -20.36 -30.38
CA ILE A 453 18.25 -21.76 -30.64
C ILE A 453 17.01 -22.60 -31.04
N VAL A 454 15.88 -22.41 -30.35
CA VAL A 454 14.64 -23.13 -30.66
C VAL A 454 14.15 -22.74 -32.06
N ASP A 455 14.13 -21.45 -32.39
CA ASP A 455 13.71 -20.96 -33.70
C ASP A 455 14.63 -21.47 -34.82
N PHE A 456 15.94 -21.50 -34.56
CA PHE A 456 16.90 -22.11 -35.48
C PHE A 456 16.64 -23.62 -35.68
N ALA A 457 16.37 -24.37 -34.62
CA ALA A 457 16.03 -25.79 -34.70
C ALA A 457 14.73 -26.02 -35.49
N ILE A 458 13.73 -25.14 -35.33
CA ILE A 458 12.50 -25.16 -36.14
C ILE A 458 12.84 -25.00 -37.63
N PHE A 459 13.72 -24.06 -38.00
CA PHE A 459 14.16 -23.92 -39.39
C PHE A 459 14.90 -25.15 -39.91
N LEU A 460 15.71 -25.82 -39.09
CA LEU A 460 16.36 -27.08 -39.48
C LEU A 460 15.34 -28.18 -39.74
N VAL A 461 14.33 -28.33 -38.89
CA VAL A 461 13.24 -29.31 -39.08
C VAL A 461 12.43 -28.99 -40.33
N ILE A 462 12.12 -27.72 -40.56
CA ILE A 462 11.44 -27.25 -41.77
C ILE A 462 12.29 -27.55 -43.02
N GLY A 463 13.58 -27.21 -42.98
CA GLY A 463 14.53 -27.48 -44.08
C GLY A 463 14.64 -28.97 -44.38
N TRP A 464 14.81 -29.80 -43.35
CA TRP A 464 14.81 -31.26 -43.46
C TRP A 464 13.50 -31.77 -44.07
N ALA A 465 12.36 -31.21 -43.64
CA ALA A 465 11.06 -31.57 -44.15
C ALA A 465 10.86 -31.22 -45.63
N PHE A 466 11.42 -30.10 -46.08
CA PHE A 466 11.41 -29.73 -47.50
C PHE A 466 12.27 -30.66 -48.36
N ALA A 467 13.35 -31.22 -47.81
CA ALA A 467 14.21 -32.18 -48.48
C ALA A 467 13.62 -33.61 -48.53
N HIS A 468 12.79 -33.99 -47.54
CA HIS A 468 12.24 -35.36 -47.39
C HIS A 468 10.72 -35.43 -47.62
N ARG A 469 10.25 -34.86 -48.74
CA ARG A 469 8.81 -34.69 -49.01
C ARG A 469 8.01 -36.00 -49.00
N GLU A 470 8.56 -37.08 -49.55
CA GLU A 470 7.88 -38.39 -49.65
C GLU A 470 7.68 -39.04 -48.28
N GLN A 471 8.71 -39.01 -47.43
CA GLN A 471 8.66 -39.57 -46.08
C GLN A 471 7.62 -38.81 -45.22
N ILE A 472 7.52 -37.50 -45.41
CA ILE A 472 6.53 -36.66 -44.72
C ILE A 472 5.12 -36.87 -45.25
N ALA A 473 4.95 -37.11 -46.55
CA ALA A 473 3.64 -37.47 -47.11
C ALA A 473 3.14 -38.79 -46.49
N ALA A 474 3.99 -39.82 -46.45
CA ALA A 474 3.68 -41.10 -45.81
C ALA A 474 3.43 -40.99 -44.30
N TRP A 475 4.14 -40.10 -43.60
CA TRP A 475 3.87 -39.81 -42.18
C TRP A 475 2.53 -39.08 -41.96
N ARG A 476 2.20 -38.10 -42.80
CA ARG A 476 0.92 -37.36 -42.73
C ARG A 476 -0.28 -38.27 -42.97
N GLU A 477 -0.19 -39.19 -43.91
CA GLU A 477 -1.26 -40.16 -44.19
C GLU A 477 -1.49 -41.11 -43.00
N ARG A 478 -0.41 -41.59 -42.36
CA ARG A 478 -0.50 -42.40 -41.14
C ARG A 478 -1.18 -41.66 -40.00
N ARG A 479 -0.77 -40.41 -39.72
CA ARG A 479 -1.39 -39.53 -38.71
C ARG A 479 -2.86 -39.24 -39.00
N ARG A 480 -3.25 -39.06 -40.26
CA ARG A 480 -4.67 -38.88 -40.64
C ARG A 480 -5.49 -40.12 -40.33
N ARG A 481 -5.01 -41.31 -40.72
CA ARG A 481 -5.67 -42.58 -40.42
C ARG A 481 -5.82 -42.81 -38.92
N GLU A 482 -4.78 -42.51 -38.12
CA GLU A 482 -4.86 -42.61 -36.65
C GLU A 482 -5.88 -41.66 -36.03
N ARG A 483 -6.00 -40.42 -36.53
CA ARG A 483 -7.00 -39.47 -36.05
C ARG A 483 -8.42 -39.89 -36.43
N GLU A 484 -8.62 -40.41 -37.63
CA GLU A 484 -9.90 -40.96 -38.07
C GLU A 484 -10.32 -42.18 -37.25
N LEU A 485 -9.37 -43.03 -36.84
CA LEU A 485 -9.63 -44.15 -35.94
C LEU A 485 -9.98 -43.70 -34.52
N ARG A 486 -9.31 -42.67 -33.99
CA ARG A 486 -9.62 -42.09 -32.67
C ARG A 486 -10.92 -41.30 -32.62
N ALA A 487 -11.39 -40.77 -33.75
CA ALA A 487 -12.68 -40.07 -33.83
C ALA A 487 -13.87 -41.03 -34.00
N ARG A 488 -13.61 -42.31 -34.28
CA ARG A 488 -14.61 -43.38 -34.41
C ARG A 488 -14.70 -44.29 -33.17
N ALA A 489 -13.77 -44.15 -32.23
CA ALA A 489 -13.80 -44.74 -30.90
C ALA A 489 -14.33 -43.70 -29.91
#